data_AF-A0A2Z5VKL5-F1
#
_entry.id   AF-A0A2Z5VKL5-F1
#
_cell.length_a   1.000
_cell.length_b   1.000
_cell.length_c   1.000
_cell.angle_alpha   90.00
_cell.angle_beta   90.00
_cell.angle_gamma   90.00
#
_symmetry.space_group_name_H-M   'P 1'
#
loop_
_entity.id
_entity.type
_entity.pdbx_description
1 polymer ?
#
loop_
_entity_poly.entity_id
_entity_poly.type
_entity_poly.pdbx_seq_one_letter_code
_entity_poly.pdbx_strand_id
1 'polypeptide(L)' 'YVKVNGRWAYLYRAVDSRGRTVDFYLSSRRNSKAAYRFLGKILNNVKKWQIP' A
#
# COMPACT_ATOMS: atom_id res chain seq x y z
N TYR A 1 -9.51 7.04 5.51
CA TYR A 1 -8.91 8.32 5.12
C TYR A 1 -8.05 8.80 6.26
N VAL A 2 -6.97 9.52 5.96
CA VAL A 2 -6.09 10.11 6.97
C VAL A 2 -5.76 11.55 6.55
N LYS A 3 -5.55 12.43 7.53
CA LYS A 3 -5.14 13.80 7.27
C LYS A 3 -3.61 13.87 7.38
N VAL A 4 -2.94 14.18 6.27
CA VAL A 4 -1.48 14.28 6.18
C VAL A 4 -1.14 15.70 5.74
N ASN A 5 -0.38 16.43 6.56
CA ASN A 5 -0.02 17.82 6.33
C ASN A 5 -1.22 18.70 5.91
N GLY A 6 -2.32 18.60 6.65
CA GLY A 6 -3.54 19.39 6.39
C GLY A 6 -4.45 18.86 5.28
N ARG A 7 -4.02 17.89 4.47
CA ARG A 7 -4.79 17.35 3.33
C ARG A 7 -5.35 15.96 3.63
N TRP A 8 -6.60 15.71 3.25
CA TRP A 8 -7.21 14.38 3.34
C TRP A 8 -6.71 13.47 2.23
N ALA A 9 -6.32 12.26 2.59
CA ALA A 9 -5.88 11.23 1.65
C ALA A 9 -6.53 9.88 1.95
N TYR A 10 -6.70 9.09 0.89
CA TYR A 10 -7.04 7.69 0.95
C TYR A 10 -5.80 6.90 1.32
N LEU A 11 -5.89 6.14 2.42
CA LEU A 11 -4.83 5.25 2.87
C LEU A 11 -5.17 3.82 2.44
N TYR A 12 -4.30 3.25 1.62
CA TYR A 12 -4.25 1.83 1.32
C TYR A 12 -3.17 1.21 2.20
N ARG A 13 -3.51 0.14 2.92
CA ARG A 13 -2.58 -0.58 3.80
C ARG A 13 -2.51 -2.03 3.36
N ALA A 14 -1.31 -2.53 3.12
CA ALA A 14 -1.08 -3.95 2.91
C ALA A 14 -0.77 -4.62 4.25
N VAL A 15 -1.50 -5.68 4.56
CA VAL A 15 -1.32 -6.48 5.78
C VAL A 15 -1.10 -7.93 5.40
N ASP A 16 -0.26 -8.62 6.16
CA ASP A 16 -0.06 -10.06 6.02
C ASP A 16 -1.13 -10.85 6.79
N SER A 17 -1.09 -12.18 6.66
CA SER A 17 -2.03 -13.10 7.34
C SER A 17 -1.94 -13.07 8.87
N ARG A 18 -0.84 -12.54 9.43
CA ARG A 18 -0.65 -12.36 10.87
C ARG A 18 -1.09 -10.97 11.33
N GLY A 19 -1.68 -10.17 10.44
CA GLY A 19 -2.13 -8.81 10.71
C GLY A 19 -0.99 -7.79 10.77
N ARG A 20 0.25 -8.17 10.43
CA ARG A 20 1.37 -7.23 10.42
C ARG A 20 1.28 -6.36 9.19
N THR A 21 1.56 -5.07 9.35
CA THR A 21 1.54 -4.15 8.22
C THR A 21 2.82 -4.29 7.41
N VAL A 22 2.67 -4.49 6.12
CA VAL A 22 3.77 -4.67 5.16
C VAL A 22 4.17 -3.34 4.55
N ASP A 23 3.20 -2.57 4.06
CA ASP A 23 3.46 -1.27 3.42
C ASP A 23 2.18 -0.41 3.40
N PHE A 24 2.35 0.88 3.10
CA PHE A 24 1.29 1.86 2.98
C PHE A 24 1.37 2.63 1.66
N TYR A 25 0.21 3.04 1.16
CA TYR A 25 0.11 3.89 -0.01
C TYR A 25 -0.98 4.95 0.18
N LEU A 26 -0.62 6.20 -0.09
CA LEU A 26 -1.51 7.34 0.00
C LEU A 26 -1.92 7.80 -1.40
N SER A 27 -3.22 8.04 -1.58
CA SER A 27 -3.76 8.64 -2.79
C SER A 27 -4.71 9.78 -2.47
N SER A 28 -4.71 10.82 -3.31
CA SER A 28 -5.69 11.90 -3.21
C SER A 28 -7.10 11.49 -3.68
N ARG A 29 -7.22 10.39 -4.42
CA ARG A 29 -8.48 9.90 -5.00
C ARG A 29 -8.72 8.44 -4.66
N ARG A 30 -9.99 8.03 -4.54
CA ARG A 30 -10.38 6.61 -4.46
C ARG A 30 -10.23 5.99 -5.84
N ASN A 31 -9.26 5.11 -6.03
CA ASN A 31 -9.06 4.46 -7.33
C ASN A 31 -8.63 3.00 -7.17
N SER A 32 -9.40 2.08 -7.77
CA SER A 32 -9.07 0.66 -7.81
C SER A 32 -7.77 0.40 -8.59
N LYS A 33 -7.52 1.12 -9.69
CA LYS A 33 -6.28 1.03 -10.48
C LYS A 33 -5.05 1.37 -9.65
N ALA A 34 -5.15 2.33 -8.74
CA ALA A 34 -4.06 2.69 -7.85
C ALA A 34 -3.79 1.58 -6.81
N ALA A 35 -4.85 0.96 -6.29
CA ALA A 35 -4.73 -0.20 -5.40
C ALA A 35 -4.07 -1.41 -6.09
N TYR A 36 -4.48 -1.74 -7.32
CA TYR A 36 -3.85 -2.84 -8.08
C TYR A 36 -2.38 -2.58 -8.38
N ARG A 37 -2.02 -1.33 -8.74
CA ARG A 37 -0.62 -0.94 -8.93
C ARG A 37 0.20 -1.05 -7.65
N PHE A 38 -0.37 -0.61 -6.52
CA PHE A 38 0.26 -0.74 -5.22
C PHE A 38 0.49 -2.21 -4.84
N LEU A 39 -0.50 -3.07 -5.04
CA LEU A 39 -0.38 -4.51 -4.81
C LEU A 39 0.72 -5.13 -5.68
N GLY A 40 0.75 -4.82 -6.99
CA GLY A 40 1.79 -5.32 -7.89
C GLY A 40 3.20 -4.89 -7.45
N LYS A 41 3.36 -3.65 -7.00
CA LYS A 41 4.64 -3.15 -6.45
C LYS A 41 5.06 -3.95 -5.21
N ILE A 42 4.14 -4.22 -4.29
CA ILE A 42 4.42 -5.01 -3.08
C ILE A 42 4.84 -6.43 -3.46
N LEU A 43 4.08 -7.10 -4.33
CA LEU A 43 4.39 -8.48 -4.73
C LEU A 43 5.75 -8.59 -5.42
N ASN A 44 6.11 -7.61 -6.26
CA ASN A 44 7.43 -7.55 -6.89
C ASN A 44 8.55 -7.29 -5.87
N ASN A 45 8.34 -6.41 -4.91
CA ASN A 45 9.30 -6.16 -3.83
C ASN A 45 9.48 -7.39 -2.95
N VAL A 46 8.40 -8.07 -2.54
CA VAL A 46 8.46 -9.29 -1.72
C VAL A 46 9.26 -10.38 -2.42
N LYS A 47 9.06 -10.58 -3.73
CA LYS A 47 9.87 -11.52 -4.51
C LYS A 47 11.37 -11.16 -4.48
N LYS A 48 11.71 -9.87 -4.52
CA LYS A 48 13.10 -9.41 -4.44
C LYS A 48 13.74 -9.67 -3.07
N TRP A 49 12.97 -9.56 -1.98
CA TRP A 49 13.45 -9.80 -0.60
C TRP A 49 13.50 -11.28 -0.20
N GLN A 50 12.91 -12.19 -0.99
CA GLN A 50 12.94 -13.64 -0.76
C GLN A 50 14.12 -14.35 -1.45
N ILE A 51 14.98 -13.61 -2.15
CA ILE A 51 16.20 -14.15 -2.75
C ILE A 51 17.32 -14.01 -1.70
N PRO A 52 17.96 -15.11 -1.25
CA PRO A 52 19.08 -15.06 -0.31
C PRO A 52 20.33 -14.40 -0.90
#